data_AF-A0A3L9YEM3-F1
#
_entry.id   AF-A0A3L9YEM3-F1
#
_cell.length_a   1.000
_cell.length_b   1.000
_cell.length_c   1.000
_cell.angle_alpha   90.00
_cell.angle_beta   90.00
_cell.angle_gamma   90.00
#
_symmetry.space_group_name_H-M   'P 1'
#
loop_
_entity.id
_entity.type
_entity.pdbx_description
1 polymer ?
#
loop_
_entity_poly.entity_id
_entity_poly.type
_entity_poly.pdbx_seq_one_letter_code
_entity_poly.pdbx_strand_id
1 'polypeptide(L)'
;MTDYTKAALDLAHEALYRTSPNPRVGCVLVDHDGTIIGQGSTQRAGGPHAEVMALRDTEQRGYSPQGATAYVTLEPCSHHGRTGPCCDALIKAGIAKVVASIADPNPAVAGNGFARLRAAGVAVEVGQRAEASRELNLGFFSRMIRKTPWVRMKAAASLDGVTALPNGASQWITGPAARTDGHAWRARACAVLTGIGTVLADNPRLDVRDVPTDRQPSLVLVDSELAVPLDALLFAANRSVYIYTAFAHEKKRSALEALGATVITMPNSAGKVDLPAMVQDLGRREINELHVEAGYKLNGSLLREGLVDELLVYLAPKLMGEGMGLAQIAPLATLAEAHALSFHTVDRIGEDLRVLARLQGRDRF
;
A
#
# COMPACT_ATOMS: atom_id res chain seq x y z
N MET A 1 28.59 -11.51 -12.63
CA MET A 1 27.40 -12.08 -13.31
C MET A 1 26.24 -11.15 -13.03
N THR A 2 25.56 -10.66 -14.06
CA THR A 2 24.45 -9.71 -13.91
C THR A 2 23.27 -10.38 -13.20
N ASP A 3 22.70 -9.71 -12.22
CA ASP A 3 21.55 -10.22 -11.48
C ASP A 3 20.24 -9.71 -12.10
N TYR A 4 19.71 -10.46 -13.08
CA TYR A 4 18.53 -10.08 -13.85
C TYR A 4 17.25 -10.03 -13.02
N THR A 5 17.13 -10.86 -11.99
CA THR A 5 16.01 -10.80 -11.03
C THR A 5 16.04 -9.49 -10.26
N LYS A 6 17.23 -8.91 -10.01
CA LYS A 6 17.35 -7.58 -9.39
C LYS A 6 16.81 -6.51 -10.33
N ALA A 7 17.21 -6.57 -11.60
CA ALA A 7 16.76 -5.62 -12.61
C ALA A 7 15.23 -5.65 -12.76
N ALA A 8 14.61 -6.84 -12.77
CA ALA A 8 13.16 -6.97 -12.74
C ALA A 8 12.54 -6.36 -11.48
N LEU A 9 13.17 -6.52 -10.31
CA LEU A 9 12.70 -5.91 -9.07
C LEU A 9 12.84 -4.38 -9.07
N ASP A 10 13.92 -3.84 -9.63
CA ASP A 10 14.11 -2.39 -9.77
C ASP A 10 13.00 -1.80 -10.66
N LEU A 11 12.66 -2.45 -11.78
CA LEU A 11 11.52 -2.08 -12.63
C LEU A 11 10.18 -2.17 -11.90
N ALA A 12 10.00 -3.15 -11.02
CA ALA A 12 8.79 -3.26 -10.20
C ALA A 12 8.63 -2.06 -9.25
N HIS A 13 9.73 -1.49 -8.74
CA HIS A 13 9.70 -0.28 -7.91
C HIS A 13 9.26 0.96 -8.69
N GLU A 14 9.53 1.05 -9.99
CA GLU A 14 9.02 2.14 -10.84
C GLU A 14 7.48 2.12 -10.98
N ALA A 15 6.84 0.99 -10.67
CA ALA A 15 5.40 0.82 -10.72
C ALA A 15 4.69 1.24 -9.42
N LEU A 16 5.44 1.67 -8.40
CA LEU A 16 4.99 1.89 -7.02
C LEU A 16 3.77 2.82 -6.92
N TYR A 17 3.78 3.92 -7.66
CA TYR A 17 2.77 4.99 -7.56
C TYR A 17 1.61 4.88 -8.58
N ARG A 18 1.62 3.88 -9.47
CA ARG A 18 0.67 3.84 -10.60
C ARG A 18 -0.25 2.62 -10.67
N THR A 19 0.16 1.49 -10.09
CA THR A 19 -0.44 0.17 -10.39
C THR A 19 -1.71 -0.18 -9.63
N SER A 20 -1.95 0.40 -8.46
CA SER A 20 -3.06 0.01 -7.58
C SER A 20 -4.41 -0.04 -8.34
N PRO A 21 -5.21 -1.12 -8.17
CA PRO A 21 -5.04 -2.22 -7.20
C PRO A 21 -4.18 -3.40 -7.69
N ASN A 22 -3.63 -3.35 -8.91
CA ASN A 22 -2.76 -4.41 -9.43
C ASN A 22 -1.43 -4.47 -8.63
N PRO A 23 -0.79 -5.65 -8.54
CA PRO A 23 0.51 -5.77 -7.93
C PRO A 23 1.58 -5.07 -8.77
N ARG A 24 2.65 -4.64 -8.09
CA ARG A 24 3.85 -4.04 -8.67
C ARG A 24 4.74 -5.17 -9.15
N VAL A 25 4.75 -5.37 -10.47
CA VAL A 25 5.54 -6.42 -11.12
C VAL A 25 6.50 -5.77 -12.09
N GLY A 26 7.70 -6.34 -12.18
CA GLY A 26 8.68 -6.03 -13.21
C GLY A 26 9.09 -7.31 -13.93
N CYS A 27 9.50 -7.15 -15.19
CA CYS A 27 9.91 -8.23 -16.07
C CYS A 27 11.09 -7.77 -16.92
N VAL A 28 12.11 -8.61 -17.06
CA VAL A 28 13.18 -8.46 -18.06
C VAL A 28 13.28 -9.72 -18.92
N LEU A 29 13.50 -9.52 -20.21
CA LEU A 29 13.75 -10.59 -21.18
C LEU A 29 15.23 -10.59 -21.54
N VAL A 30 15.87 -11.75 -21.42
CA VAL A 30 17.32 -11.92 -21.60
C VAL A 30 17.57 -13.00 -22.65
N ASP A 31 18.35 -12.67 -23.67
CA ASP A 31 18.72 -13.62 -24.70
C ASP A 31 19.78 -14.63 -24.23
N HIS A 32 20.18 -15.53 -25.14
CA HIS A 32 21.17 -16.57 -24.89
C HIS A 32 22.59 -16.03 -24.61
N ASP A 33 22.90 -14.83 -25.07
CA ASP A 33 24.19 -14.16 -24.85
C ASP A 33 24.23 -13.41 -23.51
N GLY A 34 23.11 -13.37 -22.78
CA GLY A 34 22.98 -12.67 -21.51
C GLY A 34 22.65 -11.18 -21.66
N THR A 35 22.22 -10.74 -22.85
CA THR A 35 21.83 -9.36 -23.12
C THR A 35 20.37 -9.14 -22.75
N ILE A 36 20.07 -8.03 -22.06
CA ILE A 36 18.67 -7.65 -21.81
C ILE A 36 18.08 -7.07 -23.10
N ILE A 37 17.20 -7.84 -23.71
CA ILE A 37 16.52 -7.49 -24.97
C ILE A 37 15.16 -6.85 -24.76
N GLY A 38 14.61 -6.86 -23.54
CA GLY A 38 13.34 -6.20 -23.21
C GLY A 38 13.12 -6.00 -21.73
N GLN A 39 12.39 -4.95 -21.37
CA GLN A 39 12.13 -4.52 -20.01
C GLN A 39 10.71 -3.99 -19.87
N GLY A 40 10.05 -4.29 -18.76
CA GLY A 40 8.70 -3.83 -18.52
C GLY A 40 8.30 -3.84 -17.05
N SER A 41 7.35 -2.97 -16.73
CA SER A 41 6.70 -2.92 -15.41
C SER A 41 5.20 -2.75 -15.57
N THR A 42 4.42 -3.22 -14.58
CA THR A 42 2.95 -3.21 -14.64
C THR A 42 2.41 -1.80 -14.81
N GLN A 43 1.53 -1.58 -15.79
CA GLN A 43 0.91 -0.28 -16.03
C GLN A 43 -0.27 -0.02 -15.08
N ARG A 44 -0.89 1.16 -15.19
CA ARG A 44 -2.11 1.49 -14.44
C ARG A 44 -3.18 0.40 -14.60
N ALA A 45 -4.06 0.26 -13.61
CA ALA A 45 -5.12 -0.74 -13.63
C ALA A 45 -5.92 -0.71 -14.95
N GLY A 46 -6.11 -1.87 -15.58
CA GLY A 46 -6.70 -2.01 -16.92
C GLY A 46 -5.71 -1.88 -18.08
N GLY A 47 -4.47 -1.46 -17.82
CA GLY A 47 -3.37 -1.48 -18.79
C GLY A 47 -2.59 -2.82 -18.79
N PRO A 48 -1.57 -2.93 -19.65
CA PRO A 48 -0.76 -4.14 -19.79
C PRO A 48 0.11 -4.42 -18.55
N HIS A 49 0.34 -5.71 -18.29
CA HIS A 49 1.23 -6.17 -17.23
C HIS A 49 2.72 -6.07 -17.65
N ALA A 50 3.62 -6.31 -16.69
CA ALA A 50 5.06 -6.18 -16.87
C ALA A 50 5.58 -7.04 -18.02
N GLU A 51 5.10 -8.27 -18.15
CA GLU A 51 5.51 -9.25 -19.17
C GLU A 51 5.13 -8.78 -20.57
N VAL A 52 3.91 -8.26 -20.73
CA VAL A 52 3.43 -7.69 -22.00
C VAL A 52 4.25 -6.44 -22.37
N MET A 53 4.59 -5.62 -21.38
CA MET A 53 5.44 -4.44 -21.61
C MET A 53 6.86 -4.83 -22.03
N ALA A 54 7.44 -5.85 -21.40
CA ALA A 54 8.77 -6.33 -21.75
C ALA A 54 8.81 -6.92 -23.17
N LEU A 55 7.77 -7.67 -23.58
CA LEU A 55 7.64 -8.17 -24.94
C LEU A 55 7.53 -7.03 -25.97
N ARG A 56 6.72 -6.00 -25.69
CA ARG A 56 6.60 -4.82 -26.57
C ARG A 56 7.91 -4.05 -26.69
N ASP A 57 8.64 -3.88 -25.58
CA ASP A 57 9.95 -3.24 -25.57
C ASP A 57 10.97 -4.06 -26.39
N THR A 58 10.93 -5.39 -26.31
CA THR A 58 11.74 -6.28 -27.18
C THR A 58 11.48 -6.05 -28.66
N GLU A 59 10.22 -6.02 -29.07
CA GLU A 59 9.85 -5.74 -30.46
C GLU A 59 10.30 -4.33 -30.91
N GLN A 60 10.10 -3.31 -30.06
CA GLN A 60 10.50 -1.93 -30.35
C GLN A 60 12.02 -1.77 -30.53
N ARG A 61 12.80 -2.57 -29.81
CA ARG A 61 14.27 -2.61 -29.93
C ARG A 61 14.75 -3.44 -31.11
N GLY A 62 13.86 -4.11 -31.84
CA GLY A 62 14.21 -4.94 -33.01
C GLY A 62 14.78 -6.31 -32.65
N TYR A 63 14.57 -6.78 -31.42
CA TYR A 63 14.98 -8.11 -30.99
C TYR A 63 13.84 -9.14 -31.13
N SER A 64 14.20 -10.43 -31.16
CA SER A 64 13.25 -11.53 -31.07
C SER A 64 13.25 -12.11 -29.65
N PRO A 65 12.10 -12.31 -29.00
CA PRO A 65 12.02 -12.97 -27.69
C PRO A 65 12.16 -14.51 -27.78
N GLN A 66 12.20 -15.08 -28.99
CA GLN A 66 12.26 -16.53 -29.20
C GLN A 66 13.50 -17.13 -28.52
N GLY A 67 13.29 -18.12 -27.66
CA GLY A 67 14.36 -18.80 -26.93
C GLY A 67 14.90 -18.04 -25.71
N ALA A 68 14.41 -16.82 -25.44
CA ALA A 68 14.88 -16.00 -24.33
C ALA A 68 14.43 -16.54 -22.96
N THR A 69 15.06 -16.02 -21.90
CA THR A 69 14.64 -16.20 -20.51
C THR A 69 13.91 -14.97 -20.00
N ALA A 70 12.71 -15.14 -19.45
CA ALA A 70 11.98 -14.09 -18.77
C ALA A 70 12.23 -14.14 -17.26
N TYR A 71 12.71 -13.05 -16.68
CA TYR A 71 12.83 -12.87 -15.23
C TYR A 71 11.70 -11.96 -14.76
N VAL A 72 10.82 -12.47 -13.90
CA VAL A 72 9.58 -11.79 -13.50
C VAL A 72 9.41 -11.82 -11.98
N THR A 73 8.95 -10.72 -11.39
CA THR A 73 8.89 -10.63 -9.91
C THR A 73 7.66 -11.30 -9.28
N LEU A 74 6.68 -11.72 -10.07
CA LEU A 74 5.48 -12.43 -9.61
C LEU A 74 5.11 -13.49 -10.64
N GLU A 75 4.41 -14.53 -10.23
CA GLU A 75 3.85 -15.53 -11.15
C GLU A 75 3.06 -14.87 -12.30
N PRO A 76 3.37 -15.19 -13.58
CA PRO A 76 2.60 -14.69 -14.70
C PRO A 76 1.14 -15.12 -14.64
N CYS A 77 0.22 -14.17 -14.82
CA CYS A 77 -1.21 -14.45 -14.67
C CYS A 77 -1.71 -15.49 -15.68
N SER A 78 -2.61 -16.37 -15.22
CA SER A 78 -3.23 -17.46 -16.01
C SER A 78 -4.71 -17.26 -16.35
N HIS A 79 -5.33 -16.23 -15.78
CA HIS A 79 -6.74 -15.91 -15.99
C HIS A 79 -6.92 -14.84 -17.07
N HIS A 80 -8.04 -14.90 -17.79
CA HIS A 80 -8.50 -13.79 -18.61
C HIS A 80 -9.10 -12.72 -17.70
N GLY A 81 -8.33 -11.65 -17.46
CA GLY A 81 -8.80 -10.46 -16.76
C GLY A 81 -9.29 -9.41 -17.76
N ARG A 82 -8.91 -8.15 -17.52
CA ARG A 82 -9.11 -7.04 -18.49
C ARG A 82 -8.17 -7.14 -19.70
N THR A 83 -7.05 -7.84 -19.53
CA THR A 83 -6.10 -8.22 -20.58
C THR A 83 -6.01 -9.75 -20.66
N GLY A 84 -5.51 -10.28 -21.78
CA GLY A 84 -5.21 -11.70 -21.91
C GLY A 84 -4.14 -12.17 -20.91
N PRO A 85 -4.08 -13.49 -20.60
CA PRO A 85 -3.16 -14.07 -19.62
C PRO A 85 -1.70 -13.94 -20.08
N CYS A 86 -0.83 -13.53 -19.16
CA CYS A 86 0.58 -13.27 -19.46
C CYS A 86 1.35 -14.57 -19.72
N CYS A 87 0.97 -15.69 -19.09
CA CYS A 87 1.58 -16.97 -19.41
C CYS A 87 1.39 -17.34 -20.89
N ASP A 88 0.21 -17.11 -21.45
CA ASP A 88 -0.08 -17.44 -22.85
C ASP A 88 0.67 -16.50 -23.80
N ALA A 89 0.86 -15.24 -23.42
CA ALA A 89 1.67 -14.28 -24.18
C ALA A 89 3.16 -14.70 -24.24
N LEU A 90 3.72 -15.13 -23.11
CA LEU A 90 5.11 -15.63 -23.04
C LEU A 90 5.29 -16.93 -23.87
N ILE A 91 4.32 -17.84 -23.81
CA ILE A 91 4.31 -19.07 -24.62
C ILE A 91 4.28 -18.72 -26.11
N LYS A 92 3.36 -17.83 -26.52
CA LYS A 92 3.24 -17.40 -27.92
C LYS A 92 4.51 -16.71 -28.43
N ALA A 93 5.20 -15.97 -27.56
CA ALA A 93 6.48 -15.32 -27.88
C ALA A 93 7.66 -16.30 -27.97
N GLY A 94 7.46 -17.58 -27.64
CA GLY A 94 8.49 -18.60 -27.73
C GLY A 94 9.57 -18.50 -26.65
N ILE A 95 9.23 -17.95 -25.47
CA ILE A 95 10.12 -17.91 -24.30
C ILE A 95 10.49 -19.34 -23.88
N ALA A 96 11.78 -19.61 -23.72
CA ALA A 96 12.27 -20.95 -23.34
C ALA A 96 12.25 -21.19 -21.83
N LYS A 97 12.47 -20.13 -21.05
CA LYS A 97 12.59 -20.22 -19.59
C LYS A 97 11.95 -19.02 -18.89
N VAL A 98 11.31 -19.27 -17.76
CA VAL A 98 10.80 -18.26 -16.83
C VAL A 98 11.46 -18.45 -15.47
N VAL A 99 12.04 -17.38 -14.93
CA VAL A 99 12.54 -17.30 -13.56
C VAL A 99 11.64 -16.32 -12.81
N ALA A 100 10.82 -16.83 -11.89
CA ALA A 100 9.89 -16.03 -11.12
C ALA A 100 10.38 -15.83 -9.67
N SER A 101 10.15 -14.65 -9.08
CA SER A 101 10.52 -14.46 -7.67
C SER A 101 9.60 -15.19 -6.71
N ILE A 102 8.28 -15.09 -6.90
CA ILE A 102 7.28 -15.62 -5.97
C ILE A 102 6.01 -16.03 -6.70
N ALA A 103 5.28 -17.02 -6.17
CA ALA A 103 3.98 -17.44 -6.67
C ALA A 103 2.88 -16.38 -6.42
N ASP A 104 1.79 -16.43 -7.19
CA ASP A 104 0.62 -15.58 -6.91
C ASP A 104 0.00 -16.02 -5.57
N PRO A 105 -0.25 -15.11 -4.61
CA PRO A 105 -0.86 -15.44 -3.32
C PRO A 105 -2.35 -15.77 -3.41
N ASN A 106 -3.03 -15.47 -4.52
CA ASN A 106 -4.44 -15.75 -4.69
C ASN A 106 -4.65 -17.26 -4.82
N PRO A 107 -5.33 -17.93 -3.87
CA PRO A 107 -5.50 -19.39 -3.89
C PRO A 107 -6.21 -19.91 -5.15
N ALA A 108 -7.01 -19.07 -5.81
CA ALA A 108 -7.69 -19.42 -7.05
C ALA A 108 -6.76 -19.44 -8.29
N VAL A 109 -5.57 -18.83 -8.18
CA VAL A 109 -4.63 -18.61 -9.30
C VAL A 109 -3.27 -19.23 -9.03
N ALA A 110 -2.86 -19.35 -7.77
CA ALA A 110 -1.55 -19.83 -7.32
C ALA A 110 -1.11 -21.10 -8.06
N GLY A 111 -0.01 -21.02 -8.79
CA GLY A 111 0.61 -22.13 -9.51
C GLY A 111 0.00 -22.44 -10.88
N ASN A 112 -1.15 -21.89 -11.24
CA ASN A 112 -1.80 -22.16 -12.53
C ASN A 112 -1.02 -21.56 -13.71
N GLY A 113 -0.38 -20.39 -13.51
CA GLY A 113 0.47 -19.76 -14.53
C GLY A 113 1.72 -20.61 -14.78
N PHE A 114 2.36 -21.06 -13.70
CA PHE A 114 3.51 -21.96 -13.79
C PHE A 114 3.15 -23.32 -14.42
N ALA A 115 2.01 -23.89 -14.07
CA ALA A 115 1.54 -25.16 -14.64
C ALA A 115 1.32 -25.04 -16.16
N ARG A 116 0.68 -23.96 -16.63
CA ARG A 116 0.49 -23.69 -18.05
C ARG A 116 1.81 -23.53 -18.81
N LEU A 117 2.75 -22.77 -18.25
CA LEU A 117 4.09 -22.59 -18.84
C LEU A 117 4.82 -23.93 -19.00
N ARG A 118 4.84 -24.76 -17.95
CA ARG A 118 5.46 -26.08 -17.98
C ARG A 118 4.80 -27.01 -19.00
N ALA A 119 3.46 -27.00 -19.07
CA ALA A 119 2.72 -27.81 -20.04
C ALA A 119 3.03 -27.43 -21.51
N ALA A 120 3.39 -26.18 -21.76
CA ALA A 120 3.84 -25.70 -23.06
C ALA A 120 5.36 -25.90 -23.32
N GLY A 121 6.07 -26.59 -22.42
CA GLY A 121 7.51 -26.87 -22.57
C GLY A 121 8.44 -25.75 -22.09
N VAL A 122 7.93 -24.71 -21.43
CA VAL A 122 8.74 -23.63 -20.86
C VAL A 122 9.33 -24.08 -19.53
N ALA A 123 10.65 -23.95 -19.36
CA ALA A 123 11.30 -24.23 -18.08
C ALA A 123 10.92 -23.17 -17.03
N VAL A 124 10.58 -23.57 -15.80
CA VAL A 124 10.15 -22.64 -14.73
C VAL A 124 10.95 -22.84 -13.45
N GLU A 125 11.64 -21.80 -13.01
CA GLU A 125 12.32 -21.70 -11.72
C GLU A 125 11.66 -20.63 -10.84
N VAL A 126 11.58 -20.88 -9.53
CA VAL A 126 10.90 -19.98 -8.58
C VAL A 126 11.74 -19.79 -7.32
N GLY A 127 11.76 -18.57 -6.77
CA GLY A 127 12.23 -18.29 -5.41
C GLY A 127 13.30 -17.21 -5.29
N GLN A 128 13.93 -16.80 -6.40
CA GLN A 128 14.95 -15.74 -6.35
C GLN A 128 14.33 -14.40 -5.95
N ARG A 129 14.83 -13.77 -4.87
CA ARG A 129 14.26 -12.52 -4.31
C ARG A 129 12.78 -12.59 -3.93
N ALA A 130 12.28 -13.77 -3.53
CA ALA A 130 10.90 -13.93 -3.10
C ALA A 130 10.50 -12.94 -1.99
N GLU A 131 11.34 -12.78 -0.96
CA GLU A 131 11.08 -11.88 0.17
C GLU A 131 10.97 -10.42 -0.26
N ALA A 132 11.89 -9.95 -1.12
CA ALA A 132 11.87 -8.56 -1.58
C ALA A 132 10.68 -8.27 -2.51
N SER A 133 10.27 -9.22 -3.35
CA SER A 133 9.06 -9.09 -4.17
C SER A 133 7.78 -9.08 -3.32
N ARG A 134 7.74 -9.95 -2.29
CA ARG A 134 6.65 -9.98 -1.30
C ARG A 134 6.56 -8.66 -0.55
N GLU A 135 7.69 -8.14 -0.08
CA GLU A 135 7.78 -6.86 0.64
C GLU A 135 7.23 -5.69 -0.18
N LEU A 136 7.60 -5.62 -1.46
CA LEU A 136 7.07 -4.62 -2.38
C LEU A 136 5.53 -4.71 -2.54
N ASN A 137 4.94 -5.88 -2.32
CA ASN A 137 3.53 -6.16 -2.57
C ASN A 137 2.74 -6.59 -1.33
N LEU A 138 3.21 -6.33 -0.10
CA LEU A 138 2.56 -6.79 1.14
C LEU A 138 1.05 -6.53 1.21
N GLY A 139 0.61 -5.36 0.76
CA GLY A 139 -0.81 -5.03 0.71
C GLY A 139 -1.62 -5.93 -0.23
N PHE A 140 -1.06 -6.28 -1.38
CA PHE A 140 -1.70 -7.20 -2.32
C PHE A 140 -1.78 -8.61 -1.72
N PHE A 141 -0.69 -9.12 -1.15
CA PHE A 141 -0.68 -10.42 -0.48
C PHE A 141 -1.67 -10.46 0.69
N SER A 142 -1.68 -9.42 1.53
CA SER A 142 -2.63 -9.27 2.63
C SER A 142 -4.07 -9.33 2.13
N ARG A 143 -4.42 -8.57 1.09
CA ARG A 143 -5.78 -8.57 0.54
C ARG A 143 -6.16 -9.93 -0.06
N MET A 144 -5.22 -10.60 -0.73
CA MET A 144 -5.50 -11.91 -1.34
C MET A 144 -5.68 -13.01 -0.30
N ILE A 145 -4.88 -13.00 0.77
CA ILE A 145 -4.86 -14.07 1.79
C ILE A 145 -5.78 -13.75 2.97
N ARG A 146 -5.62 -12.58 3.60
CA ARG A 146 -6.40 -12.14 4.78
C ARG A 146 -7.71 -11.43 4.44
N LYS A 147 -7.93 -11.07 3.17
CA LYS A 147 -9.10 -10.30 2.70
C LYS A 147 -9.19 -8.87 3.26
N THR A 148 -8.12 -8.37 3.87
CA THR A 148 -7.99 -7.01 4.40
C THR A 148 -6.74 -6.33 3.84
N PRO A 149 -6.74 -4.99 3.73
CA PRO A 149 -5.52 -4.25 3.38
C PRO A 149 -4.40 -4.48 4.40
N TRP A 150 -3.16 -4.21 3.98
CA TRP A 150 -2.05 -3.94 4.89
C TRP A 150 -2.20 -2.53 5.48
N VAL A 151 -2.36 -2.43 6.79
CA VAL A 151 -2.63 -1.19 7.52
C VAL A 151 -1.34 -0.63 8.11
N ARG A 152 -0.88 0.51 7.56
CA ARG A 152 0.28 1.24 8.04
C ARG A 152 -0.14 2.47 8.82
N MET A 153 0.14 2.50 10.11
CA MET A 153 -0.13 3.64 10.98
C MET A 153 1.06 4.59 11.00
N LYS A 154 0.89 5.79 10.43
CA LYS A 154 1.93 6.81 10.39
C LYS A 154 1.76 7.80 11.54
N ALA A 155 2.88 8.12 12.19
CA ALA A 155 2.96 9.18 13.19
C ALA A 155 4.21 10.04 12.99
N ALA A 156 4.12 11.30 13.40
CA ALA A 156 5.28 12.20 13.53
C ALA A 156 5.34 12.64 14.99
N ALA A 157 6.46 12.39 15.65
CA ALA A 157 6.63 12.63 17.07
C ALA A 157 8.00 13.25 17.36
N SER A 158 8.12 13.85 18.54
CA SER A 158 9.41 14.13 19.17
C SER A 158 10.11 12.83 19.59
N LEU A 159 11.37 12.91 20.00
CA LEU A 159 12.16 11.76 20.43
C LEU A 159 11.58 11.07 21.67
N ASP A 160 10.93 11.85 22.54
CA ASP A 160 10.17 11.38 23.71
C ASP A 160 8.73 10.95 23.40
N GLY A 161 8.36 10.85 22.12
CA GLY A 161 7.10 10.22 21.68
C GLY A 161 5.87 11.12 21.70
N VAL A 162 6.03 12.44 21.75
CA VAL A 162 4.93 13.40 21.76
C VAL A 162 4.56 13.82 20.33
N THR A 163 3.27 13.73 19.99
CA THR A 163 2.73 14.10 18.67
C THR A 163 2.00 15.44 18.66
N ALA A 164 1.67 15.99 19.82
CA ALA A 164 1.08 17.31 19.99
C ALA A 164 1.19 17.76 21.45
N LEU A 165 1.28 19.07 21.67
CA LEU A 165 1.24 19.68 23.00
C LEU A 165 -0.17 19.57 23.62
N PRO A 166 -0.34 19.72 24.96
CA PRO A 166 -1.64 19.62 25.61
C PRO A 166 -2.71 20.58 25.07
N ASN A 167 -2.28 21.70 24.48
CA ASN A 167 -3.15 22.69 23.83
C ASN A 167 -3.53 22.34 22.37
N GLY A 168 -3.11 21.18 21.84
CA GLY A 168 -3.39 20.77 20.46
C GLY A 168 -2.30 21.10 19.45
N ALA A 169 -1.35 21.98 19.78
CA ALA A 169 -0.34 22.43 18.81
C ALA A 169 0.61 21.30 18.40
N SER A 170 0.69 21.04 17.08
CA SER A 170 1.42 19.89 16.51
C SER A 170 2.26 20.24 15.27
N GLN A 171 2.14 21.47 14.75
CA GLN A 171 2.81 21.91 13.53
C GLN A 171 3.97 22.88 13.84
N TRP A 172 5.21 22.65 13.44
CA TRP A 172 5.77 21.45 12.80
C TRP A 172 6.76 20.75 13.74
N ILE A 173 6.45 19.50 14.10
CA ILE A 173 7.37 18.64 14.87
C ILE A 173 8.55 18.21 14.00
N THR A 174 8.28 17.51 12.89
CA THR A 174 9.30 17.00 11.95
C THR A 174 9.63 17.98 10.83
N GLY A 175 10.83 17.86 10.27
CA GLY A 175 11.37 18.70 9.21
C GLY A 175 10.73 18.49 7.82
N PRO A 176 11.05 19.37 6.85
CA PRO A 176 10.50 19.29 5.50
C PRO A 176 10.85 17.99 4.78
N ALA A 177 12.07 17.46 4.94
CA ALA A 177 12.48 16.20 4.32
C ALA A 177 11.59 15.01 4.75
N ALA A 178 11.29 14.91 6.05
CA ALA A 178 10.37 13.89 6.58
C ALA A 178 8.94 14.07 6.05
N ARG A 179 8.48 15.31 5.84
CA ARG A 179 7.16 15.57 5.25
C ARG A 179 7.09 15.15 3.78
N THR A 180 8.12 15.46 2.99
CA THR A 180 8.24 14.99 1.60
C THR A 180 8.28 13.46 1.53
N ASP A 181 9.02 12.80 2.42
CA ASP A 181 9.02 11.33 2.51
C ASP A 181 7.63 10.78 2.90
N GLY A 182 6.94 11.42 3.84
CA GLY A 182 5.54 11.10 4.15
C GLY A 182 4.61 11.19 2.93
N HIS A 183 4.85 12.17 2.04
CA HIS A 183 4.14 12.26 0.76
C HIS A 183 4.44 11.09 -0.19
N ALA A 184 5.68 10.56 -0.20
CA ALA A 184 6.00 9.34 -0.94
C ALA A 184 5.22 8.12 -0.41
N TRP A 185 5.06 7.99 0.91
CA TRP A 185 4.24 6.93 1.51
C TRP A 185 2.74 7.07 1.21
N ARG A 186 2.22 8.31 1.16
CA ARG A 186 0.86 8.56 0.67
C ARG A 186 0.70 8.14 -0.80
N ALA A 187 1.66 8.48 -1.66
CA ALA A 187 1.64 8.12 -3.08
C ALA A 187 1.66 6.60 -3.30
N ARG A 188 2.40 5.87 -2.45
CA ARG A 188 2.43 4.41 -2.44
C ARG A 188 1.07 3.80 -2.09
N ALA A 189 0.35 4.40 -1.14
CA ALA A 189 -0.88 3.84 -0.58
C ALA A 189 -2.03 3.80 -1.60
N CYS A 190 -2.97 2.89 -1.37
CA CYS A 190 -4.25 2.88 -2.10
C CYS A 190 -5.21 3.90 -1.50
N ALA A 191 -5.23 4.02 -0.17
CA ALA A 191 -6.04 5.00 0.53
C ALA A 191 -5.31 5.61 1.73
N VAL A 192 -5.63 6.86 2.04
CA VAL A 192 -5.24 7.55 3.28
C VAL A 192 -6.44 7.62 4.20
N LEU A 193 -6.30 7.16 5.43
CA LEU A 193 -7.34 7.15 6.46
C LEU A 193 -7.07 8.21 7.51
N THR A 194 -8.10 8.96 7.88
CA THR A 194 -8.07 9.87 9.03
C THR A 194 -9.37 9.78 9.85
N GLY A 195 -9.38 10.43 11.01
CA GLY A 195 -10.58 10.59 11.84
C GLY A 195 -11.07 12.03 11.83
N ILE A 196 -12.37 12.22 12.07
CA ILE A 196 -13.01 13.55 12.13
C ILE A 196 -12.30 14.52 13.07
N GLY A 197 -11.76 14.05 14.21
CA GLY A 197 -11.02 14.92 15.14
C GLY A 197 -9.81 15.61 14.51
N THR A 198 -9.07 14.92 13.63
CA THR A 198 -7.96 15.52 12.87
C THR A 198 -8.47 16.52 11.85
N VAL A 199 -9.61 16.23 11.20
CA VAL A 199 -10.21 17.16 10.23
C VAL A 199 -10.64 18.46 10.89
N LEU A 200 -11.30 18.38 12.04
CA LEU A 200 -11.76 19.57 12.77
C LEU A 200 -10.60 20.38 13.36
N ALA A 201 -9.50 19.72 13.77
CA ALA A 201 -8.34 20.40 14.35
C ALA A 201 -7.44 21.06 13.28
N ASP A 202 -7.15 20.34 12.19
CA ASP A 202 -6.10 20.73 11.24
C ASP A 202 -6.61 21.11 9.84
N ASN A 203 -7.89 20.86 9.54
CA ASN A 203 -8.50 20.97 8.21
C ASN A 203 -7.56 20.50 7.07
N PRO A 204 -7.02 19.26 7.14
CA PRO A 204 -5.92 18.85 6.28
C PRO A 204 -6.43 18.49 4.88
N ARG A 205 -5.55 18.61 3.88
CA ARG A 205 -5.82 18.12 2.51
C ARG A 205 -5.64 16.61 2.37
N LEU A 206 -4.67 16.02 3.07
CA LEU A 206 -4.31 14.59 2.99
C LEU A 206 -4.07 14.05 1.57
N ASP A 207 -3.71 14.93 0.63
CA ASP A 207 -3.33 14.59 -0.74
C ASP A 207 -1.82 14.36 -0.85
N VAL A 208 -1.40 13.94 -2.04
CA VAL A 208 0.00 13.86 -2.45
C VAL A 208 0.32 15.08 -3.30
N ARG A 209 1.32 15.87 -2.90
CA ARG A 209 1.69 17.11 -3.61
C ARG A 209 3.18 17.42 -3.63
N ASP A 210 3.94 16.86 -2.68
CA ASP A 210 5.39 17.10 -2.59
C ASP A 210 6.23 16.04 -3.31
N VAL A 211 5.59 15.08 -4.00
CA VAL A 211 6.25 14.10 -4.88
C VAL A 211 5.48 13.95 -6.19
N PRO A 212 6.16 13.70 -7.33
CA PRO A 212 5.48 13.41 -8.58
C PRO A 212 4.58 12.18 -8.44
N THR A 213 3.29 12.37 -8.66
CA THR A 213 2.32 11.27 -8.71
C THR A 213 1.23 11.57 -9.71
N ASP A 214 0.89 10.56 -10.51
CA ASP A 214 -0.24 10.63 -11.44
C ASP A 214 -1.56 10.22 -10.77
N ARG A 215 -1.48 9.62 -9.58
CA ARG A 215 -2.62 9.06 -8.84
C ARG A 215 -2.68 9.63 -7.43
N GLN A 216 -3.84 10.18 -7.07
CA GLN A 216 -4.16 10.48 -5.68
C GLN A 216 -4.72 9.22 -4.98
N PRO A 217 -4.25 8.89 -3.76
CA PRO A 217 -4.86 7.82 -2.99
C PRO A 217 -6.30 8.21 -2.62
N SER A 218 -7.20 7.22 -2.52
CA SER A 218 -8.55 7.46 -2.01
C SER A 218 -8.48 8.03 -0.59
N LEU A 219 -9.46 8.81 -0.19
CA LEU A 219 -9.61 9.28 1.18
C LEU A 219 -10.59 8.37 1.93
N VAL A 220 -10.23 7.98 3.15
CA VAL A 220 -11.13 7.30 4.09
C VAL A 220 -11.27 8.17 5.33
N LEU A 221 -12.50 8.51 5.69
CA LEU A 221 -12.81 9.31 6.86
C LEU A 221 -13.66 8.49 7.84
N VAL A 222 -13.20 8.37 9.07
CA VAL A 222 -13.99 7.86 10.19
C VAL A 222 -14.65 9.03 10.91
N ASP A 223 -15.96 9.15 10.75
CA ASP A 223 -16.76 10.26 11.26
C ASP A 223 -18.12 9.73 11.74
N SER A 224 -18.19 9.31 13.01
CA SER A 224 -19.35 8.60 13.55
C SER A 224 -20.65 9.41 13.47
N GLU A 225 -20.57 10.74 13.55
CA GLU A 225 -21.73 11.66 13.57
C GLU A 225 -21.89 12.45 12.25
N LEU A 226 -21.07 12.12 11.24
CA LEU A 226 -21.06 12.81 9.96
C LEU A 226 -20.86 14.35 10.09
N ALA A 227 -20.03 14.75 11.06
CA ALA A 227 -19.78 16.13 11.45
C ALA A 227 -18.82 16.89 10.51
N VAL A 228 -18.20 16.23 9.54
CA VAL A 228 -17.25 16.86 8.60
C VAL A 228 -17.86 18.09 7.90
N PRO A 229 -17.19 19.26 7.93
CA PRO A 229 -17.64 20.44 7.18
C PRO A 229 -17.70 20.19 5.67
N LEU A 230 -18.69 20.74 4.98
CA LEU A 230 -18.83 20.54 3.52
C LEU A 230 -17.73 21.26 2.73
N ASP A 231 -17.09 22.25 3.34
CA ASP A 231 -16.00 23.06 2.82
C ASP A 231 -14.61 22.58 3.28
N ALA A 232 -14.52 21.38 3.88
CA ALA A 232 -13.25 20.83 4.35
C ALA A 232 -12.26 20.64 3.19
N LEU A 233 -10.98 21.01 3.41
CA LEU A 233 -9.94 20.99 2.37
C LEU A 233 -9.61 19.58 1.87
N LEU A 234 -9.99 18.54 2.62
CA LEU A 234 -9.81 17.14 2.22
C LEU A 234 -10.59 16.75 0.95
N PHE A 235 -11.60 17.53 0.55
CA PHE A 235 -12.39 17.33 -0.67
C PHE A 235 -11.75 17.97 -1.92
N ALA A 236 -10.68 18.77 -1.77
CA ALA A 236 -10.11 19.53 -2.89
C ALA A 236 -9.40 18.67 -3.96
N ALA A 237 -8.92 17.48 -3.59
CA ALA A 237 -8.21 16.60 -4.51
C ALA A 237 -9.19 15.72 -5.32
N ASN A 238 -8.90 15.52 -6.61
CA ASN A 238 -9.66 14.59 -7.45
C ASN A 238 -9.32 13.13 -7.10
N ARG A 239 -10.14 12.51 -6.25
CA ARG A 239 -9.99 11.13 -5.75
C ARG A 239 -11.32 10.59 -5.24
N SER A 240 -11.41 9.27 -5.07
CA SER A 240 -12.55 8.68 -4.35
C SER A 240 -12.49 9.04 -2.86
N VAL A 241 -13.64 9.36 -2.28
CA VAL A 241 -13.78 9.66 -0.85
C VAL A 241 -14.81 8.71 -0.22
N TYR A 242 -14.40 7.98 0.83
CA TYR A 242 -15.24 7.07 1.60
C TYR A 242 -15.40 7.62 3.01
N ILE A 243 -16.63 7.85 3.45
CA ILE A 243 -16.93 8.35 4.80
C ILE A 243 -17.72 7.27 5.54
N TYR A 244 -17.16 6.76 6.62
CA TYR A 244 -17.82 5.78 7.48
C TYR A 244 -18.43 6.49 8.68
N THR A 245 -19.73 6.27 8.89
CA THR A 245 -20.54 6.87 9.96
C THR A 245 -21.22 5.79 10.81
N ALA A 246 -21.53 6.10 12.07
CA ALA A 246 -22.31 5.23 12.94
C ALA A 246 -23.80 5.57 12.89
N PHE A 247 -24.14 6.81 12.53
CA PHE A 247 -25.51 7.32 12.51
C PHE A 247 -25.94 7.72 11.10
N ALA A 248 -27.22 7.53 10.81
CA ALA A 248 -27.83 7.98 9.57
C ALA A 248 -28.16 9.48 9.66
N HIS A 249 -27.57 10.28 8.78
CA HIS A 249 -27.83 11.72 8.66
C HIS A 249 -28.21 12.07 7.22
N GLU A 250 -29.44 11.77 6.81
CA GLU A 250 -29.84 11.75 5.40
C GLU A 250 -29.54 13.07 4.65
N LYS A 251 -29.90 14.22 5.23
CA LYS A 251 -29.61 15.54 4.62
C LYS A 251 -28.11 15.78 4.42
N LYS A 252 -27.31 15.45 5.44
CA LYS A 252 -25.86 15.66 5.41
C LYS A 252 -25.18 14.67 4.48
N ARG A 253 -25.67 13.43 4.45
CA ARG A 253 -25.27 12.39 3.51
C ARG A 253 -25.48 12.84 2.07
N SER A 254 -26.68 13.29 1.70
CA SER A 254 -26.94 13.76 0.34
C SER A 254 -26.05 14.94 -0.05
N ALA A 255 -25.78 15.86 0.87
CA ALA A 255 -24.87 16.98 0.62
C ALA A 255 -23.41 16.52 0.39
N LEU A 256 -22.94 15.49 1.12
CA LEU A 256 -21.61 14.91 0.93
C LEU A 256 -21.51 14.07 -0.35
N GLU A 257 -22.57 13.32 -0.68
CA GLU A 257 -22.65 12.55 -1.93
C GLU A 257 -22.67 13.47 -3.16
N ALA A 258 -23.29 14.66 -3.04
CA ALA A 258 -23.22 15.71 -4.07
C ALA A 258 -21.79 16.25 -4.29
N LEU A 259 -20.90 16.12 -3.30
CA LEU A 259 -19.46 16.42 -3.43
C LEU A 259 -18.64 15.22 -3.97
N GLY A 260 -19.30 14.12 -4.33
CA GLY A 260 -18.66 12.91 -4.84
C GLY A 260 -18.18 11.94 -3.75
N ALA A 261 -18.52 12.16 -2.47
CA ALA A 261 -18.22 11.20 -1.41
C ALA A 261 -19.18 10.01 -1.45
N THR A 262 -18.70 8.84 -1.03
CA THR A 262 -19.54 7.68 -0.72
C THR A 262 -19.67 7.56 0.79
N VAL A 263 -20.88 7.72 1.32
CA VAL A 263 -21.16 7.61 2.75
C VAL A 263 -21.65 6.20 3.08
N ILE A 264 -21.02 5.55 4.06
CA ILE A 264 -21.31 4.18 4.48
C ILE A 264 -21.68 4.17 5.97
N THR A 265 -22.92 3.77 6.28
CA THR A 265 -23.37 3.58 7.66
C THR A 265 -22.93 2.21 8.17
N MET A 266 -22.09 2.19 9.21
CA MET A 266 -21.46 0.97 9.72
C MET A 266 -21.24 1.07 11.25
N PRO A 267 -22.31 1.05 12.06
CA PRO A 267 -22.20 1.15 13.50
C PRO A 267 -21.72 -0.16 14.15
N ASN A 268 -20.95 -0.04 15.22
CA ASN A 268 -20.75 -1.09 16.21
C ASN A 268 -21.75 -0.93 17.37
N SER A 269 -21.72 -1.88 18.32
CA SER A 269 -22.58 -1.88 19.50
C SER A 269 -22.36 -0.69 20.45
N ALA A 270 -21.25 0.04 20.32
CA ALA A 270 -20.91 1.21 21.14
C ALA A 270 -21.31 2.54 20.48
N GLY A 271 -22.07 2.52 19.38
CA GLY A 271 -22.48 3.74 18.66
C GLY A 271 -21.30 4.46 17.99
N LYS A 272 -20.26 3.73 17.63
CA LYS A 272 -19.11 4.19 16.84
C LYS A 272 -19.03 3.39 15.54
N VAL A 273 -18.12 3.78 14.64
CA VAL A 273 -17.87 2.99 13.43
C VAL A 273 -17.25 1.64 13.80
N ASP A 274 -17.76 0.56 13.22
CA ASP A 274 -17.15 -0.77 13.30
C ASP A 274 -15.87 -0.80 12.45
N LEU A 275 -14.72 -0.60 13.10
CA LEU A 275 -13.42 -0.52 12.42
C LEU A 275 -13.03 -1.85 11.75
N PRO A 276 -13.21 -3.03 12.38
CA PRO A 276 -12.99 -4.31 11.68
C PRO A 276 -13.82 -4.46 10.41
N ALA A 277 -15.13 -4.18 10.46
CA ALA A 277 -16.00 -4.25 9.29
C ALA A 277 -15.59 -3.23 8.21
N MET A 278 -15.16 -2.03 8.60
CA MET A 278 -14.65 -1.01 7.69
C MET A 278 -13.41 -1.49 6.94
N VAL A 279 -12.44 -2.07 7.65
CA VAL A 279 -11.21 -2.60 7.04
C VAL A 279 -11.52 -3.74 6.06
N GLN A 280 -12.51 -4.59 6.36
CA GLN A 280 -12.98 -5.63 5.43
C GLN A 280 -13.67 -5.03 4.19
N ASP A 281 -14.48 -3.98 4.35
CA ASP A 281 -15.11 -3.27 3.22
C ASP A 281 -14.06 -2.63 2.31
N LEU A 282 -13.02 -2.02 2.89
CA LEU A 282 -11.89 -1.49 2.14
C LEU A 282 -11.15 -2.58 1.35
N GLY A 283 -11.00 -3.79 1.92
CA GLY A 283 -10.46 -4.95 1.20
C GLY A 283 -11.32 -5.33 -0.01
N ARG A 284 -12.65 -5.33 0.13
CA ARG A 284 -13.60 -5.55 -0.98
C ARG A 284 -13.55 -4.46 -2.05
N ARG A 285 -13.21 -3.23 -1.67
CA ARG A 285 -12.97 -2.09 -2.59
C ARG A 285 -11.59 -2.09 -3.23
N GLU A 286 -10.86 -3.19 -3.11
CA GLU A 286 -9.53 -3.37 -3.70
C GLU A 286 -8.42 -2.47 -3.13
N ILE A 287 -8.59 -1.97 -1.91
CA ILE A 287 -7.51 -1.30 -1.18
C ILE A 287 -6.51 -2.36 -0.73
N ASN A 288 -5.29 -2.32 -1.29
CA ASN A 288 -4.18 -3.16 -0.87
C ASN A 288 -3.45 -2.58 0.35
N GLU A 289 -3.12 -1.29 0.31
CA GLU A 289 -2.40 -0.59 1.38
C GLU A 289 -3.25 0.58 1.91
N LEU A 290 -3.51 0.57 3.22
CA LEU A 290 -4.21 1.62 3.95
C LEU A 290 -3.21 2.40 4.80
N HIS A 291 -3.04 3.69 4.49
CA HIS A 291 -2.13 4.58 5.21
C HIS A 291 -2.91 5.42 6.22
N VAL A 292 -2.70 5.19 7.51
CA VAL A 292 -3.44 5.90 8.57
C VAL A 292 -2.64 7.12 9.01
N GLU A 293 -3.24 8.30 8.87
CA GLU A 293 -2.78 9.57 9.42
C GLU A 293 -3.92 10.18 10.24
N ALA A 294 -3.99 9.77 11.50
CA ALA A 294 -5.07 10.16 12.41
C ALA A 294 -4.52 10.57 13.78
N GLY A 295 -5.38 11.22 14.56
CA GLY A 295 -5.10 11.53 15.95
C GLY A 295 -5.03 10.30 16.86
N TYR A 296 -4.40 10.48 18.02
CA TYR A 296 -4.09 9.44 19.00
C TYR A 296 -5.28 8.55 19.40
N LYS A 297 -6.52 9.07 19.44
CA LYS A 297 -7.74 8.30 19.76
C LYS A 297 -8.06 7.21 18.72
N LEU A 298 -8.01 7.56 17.43
CA LEU A 298 -8.30 6.61 16.36
C LEU A 298 -7.14 5.60 16.21
N ASN A 299 -5.90 6.07 16.33
CA ASN A 299 -4.72 5.21 16.39
C ASN A 299 -4.82 4.17 17.52
N GLY A 300 -5.20 4.62 18.73
CA GLY A 300 -5.43 3.73 19.88
C GLY A 300 -6.55 2.72 19.64
N SER A 301 -7.61 3.14 18.92
CA SER A 301 -8.70 2.23 18.56
C SER A 301 -8.27 1.18 17.55
N LEU A 302 -7.56 1.55 16.49
CA LEU A 302 -7.04 0.60 15.50
C LEU A 302 -6.06 -0.41 16.11
N LEU A 303 -5.21 0.02 17.05
CA LEU A 303 -4.32 -0.88 17.78
C LEU A 303 -5.09 -1.85 18.67
N ARG A 304 -6.04 -1.35 19.47
CA ARG A 304 -6.87 -2.17 20.36
C ARG A 304 -7.69 -3.22 19.60
N GLU A 305 -8.22 -2.87 18.43
CA GLU A 305 -8.94 -3.83 17.56
C GLU A 305 -8.00 -4.77 16.79
N GLY A 306 -6.68 -4.67 16.98
CA GLY A 306 -5.70 -5.51 16.28
C GLY A 306 -5.69 -5.31 14.77
N LEU A 307 -5.95 -4.09 14.29
CA LEU A 307 -6.08 -3.77 12.87
C LEU A 307 -4.81 -3.21 12.24
N VAL A 308 -3.89 -2.69 13.05
CA VAL A 308 -2.60 -2.16 12.57
C VAL A 308 -1.65 -3.32 12.25
N ASP A 309 -0.92 -3.22 11.15
CA ASP A 309 0.12 -4.18 10.78
C ASP A 309 1.53 -3.61 11.02
N GLU A 310 1.70 -2.33 10.73
CA GLU A 310 3.01 -1.68 10.72
C GLU A 310 2.91 -0.22 11.17
N LEU A 311 3.91 0.22 11.91
CA LEU A 311 4.10 1.59 12.35
C LEU A 311 5.15 2.27 11.48
N LEU A 312 4.80 3.43 10.93
CA LEU A 312 5.73 4.32 10.23
C LEU A 312 5.90 5.59 11.08
N VAL A 313 6.92 5.62 11.91
CA VAL A 313 7.14 6.69 12.88
C VAL A 313 8.26 7.59 12.42
N TYR A 314 7.99 8.88 12.31
CA TYR A 314 9.02 9.91 12.14
C TYR A 314 9.34 10.51 13.50
N LEU A 315 10.61 10.46 13.91
CA LEU A 315 11.10 11.00 15.17
C LEU A 315 11.97 12.22 14.90
N ALA A 316 11.51 13.38 15.36
CA ALA A 316 12.29 14.60 15.37
C ALA A 316 13.29 14.60 16.54
N PRO A 317 14.49 15.19 16.39
CA PRO A 317 15.47 15.32 17.46
C PRO A 317 15.06 16.43 18.46
N LYS A 318 13.90 16.25 19.11
CA LYS A 318 13.27 17.20 20.03
C LYS A 318 12.77 16.46 21.26
N LEU A 319 12.72 17.14 22.39
CA LEU A 319 11.98 16.73 23.60
C LEU A 319 10.85 17.73 23.82
N MET A 320 9.64 17.24 24.05
CA MET A 320 8.44 18.07 24.19
C MET A 320 7.75 17.91 25.55
N GLY A 321 8.12 16.88 26.33
CA GLY A 321 7.59 16.65 27.67
C GLY A 321 6.18 16.06 27.63
N GLU A 322 5.25 16.67 28.35
CA GLU A 322 3.86 16.21 28.41
C GLU A 322 3.09 16.58 27.15
N GLY A 323 2.28 15.64 26.63
CA GLY A 323 1.42 15.88 25.48
C GLY A 323 0.73 14.61 25.03
N MET A 324 0.18 14.64 23.82
CA MET A 324 -0.47 13.48 23.22
C MET A 324 0.58 12.53 22.67
N GLY A 325 0.48 11.24 22.99
CA GLY A 325 1.33 10.20 22.41
C GLY A 325 0.84 9.71 21.04
N LEU A 326 1.59 8.78 20.45
CA LEU A 326 1.27 8.17 19.15
C LEU A 326 -0.15 7.57 19.08
N ALA A 327 -0.61 6.99 20.19
CA ALA A 327 -1.90 6.35 20.31
C ALA A 327 -2.41 6.40 21.77
N GLN A 328 -3.73 6.46 21.94
CA GLN A 328 -4.37 6.29 23.23
C GLN A 328 -4.38 4.80 23.60
N ILE A 329 -3.35 4.35 24.30
CA ILE A 329 -3.27 2.99 24.84
C ILE A 329 -3.71 3.06 26.31
N ALA A 330 -4.59 2.14 26.73
CA ALA A 330 -5.00 2.05 28.13
C ALA A 330 -3.78 1.70 29.00
N PRO A 331 -3.75 2.13 30.28
CA PRO A 331 -2.67 1.74 31.19
C PRO A 331 -2.54 0.21 31.23
N LEU A 332 -1.32 -0.28 31.01
CA LEU A 332 -1.00 -1.70 31.07
C LEU A 332 -0.71 -2.09 32.52
N ALA A 333 -1.20 -3.24 32.96
CA ALA A 333 -0.89 -3.77 34.29
C ALA A 333 0.48 -4.45 34.32
N THR A 334 0.92 -5.00 33.19
CA THR A 334 2.20 -5.70 33.06
C THR A 334 2.92 -5.35 31.76
N LEU A 335 4.26 -5.49 31.75
CA LEU A 335 5.07 -5.28 30.54
C LEU A 335 4.75 -6.28 29.42
N ALA A 336 4.22 -7.46 29.76
CA ALA A 336 3.84 -8.50 28.78
C ALA A 336 2.61 -8.12 27.94
N GLU A 337 1.80 -7.18 28.40
CA GLU A 337 0.66 -6.63 27.65
C GLU A 337 1.10 -5.63 26.57
N ALA A 338 2.38 -5.23 26.56
CA ALA A 338 2.90 -4.32 25.55
C ALA A 338 2.83 -4.94 24.16
N HIS A 339 2.51 -4.11 23.17
CA HIS A 339 2.54 -4.50 21.78
C HIS A 339 3.98 -4.82 21.35
N ALA A 340 4.29 -6.09 21.13
CA ALA A 340 5.61 -6.51 20.67
C ALA A 340 5.83 -6.07 19.21
N LEU A 341 6.91 -5.33 19.00
CA LEU A 341 7.31 -4.78 17.71
C LEU A 341 8.67 -5.35 17.27
N SER A 342 8.87 -5.45 15.96
CA SER A 342 10.16 -5.72 15.35
C SER A 342 10.53 -4.58 14.40
N PHE A 343 11.72 -4.01 14.54
CA PHE A 343 12.21 -3.00 13.60
C PHE A 343 12.51 -3.64 12.25
N HIS A 344 11.89 -3.10 11.21
CA HIS A 344 12.12 -3.53 9.82
C HIS A 344 13.17 -2.64 9.15
N THR A 345 13.01 -1.32 9.24
CA THR A 345 14.01 -0.35 8.77
C THR A 345 14.11 0.85 9.71
N VAL A 346 15.28 1.46 9.76
CA VAL A 346 15.54 2.72 10.47
C VAL A 346 16.42 3.59 9.58
N ASP A 347 15.86 4.66 9.05
CA ASP A 347 16.51 5.53 8.07
C ASP A 347 16.60 6.96 8.60
N ARG A 348 17.69 7.66 8.32
CA ARG A 348 17.78 9.11 8.57
C ARG A 348 17.21 9.86 7.37
N ILE A 349 16.23 10.73 7.61
CA ILE A 349 15.55 11.54 6.59
C ILE A 349 15.76 13.02 6.92
N GLY A 350 16.81 13.60 6.35
CA GLY A 350 17.28 14.92 6.79
C GLY A 350 17.76 14.86 8.25
N GLU A 351 17.13 15.64 9.13
CA GLU A 351 17.44 15.65 10.57
C GLU A 351 16.55 14.72 11.40
N ASP A 352 15.49 14.16 10.81
CA ASP A 352 14.57 13.24 11.49
C ASP A 352 15.00 11.78 11.28
N LEU A 353 14.55 10.87 12.15
CA LEU A 353 14.59 9.43 11.90
C LEU A 353 13.23 8.95 11.38
N ARG A 354 13.24 8.01 10.44
CA ARG A 354 12.06 7.24 10.03
C ARG A 354 12.25 5.79 10.47
N VAL A 355 11.36 5.34 11.34
CA VAL A 355 11.33 4.00 11.89
C VAL A 355 10.14 3.26 11.31
N LEU A 356 10.40 2.14 10.64
CA LEU A 356 9.38 1.21 10.19
C LEU A 356 9.41 -0.01 11.11
N ALA A 357 8.35 -0.22 11.88
CA ALA A 357 8.27 -1.31 12.87
C ALA A 357 6.99 -2.12 12.66
N ARG A 358 7.07 -3.45 12.72
CA ARG A 358 5.92 -4.35 12.54
C ARG A 358 5.45 -4.90 13.85
N LEU A 359 4.14 -5.01 14.01
CA LEU A 359 3.56 -5.81 15.09
C LEU A 359 3.87 -7.28 14.82
N GLN A 360 4.43 -7.96 15.82
CA GLN A 360 4.88 -9.35 15.66
C GLN A 360 3.72 -10.26 15.20
N GLY A 361 3.98 -11.08 14.19
CA GLY A 361 3.02 -12.05 13.66
C GLY A 361 2.08 -11.50 12.59
N ARG A 362 1.99 -10.18 12.38
CA ARG A 362 1.07 -9.58 11.41
C ARG A 362 1.40 -9.90 9.95
N ASP A 363 2.67 -10.18 9.66
CA ASP A 363 3.18 -10.54 8.34
C ASP A 363 3.33 -12.06 8.13
N ARG A 364 2.85 -12.91 9.05
CA ARG A 364 2.93 -14.38 8.95
C ARG A 364 1.75 -14.97 8.18
N PHE A 365 1.60 -14.58 6.92
CA PHE A 365 0.59 -15.10 6.00
C PHE A 365 1.17 -15.44 4.63
#